data_AF-A0A8I0H1F7-F1
#
_entry.id   AF-A0A8I0H1F7-F1
#
_cell.length_a   1.000
_cell.length_b   1.000
_cell.length_c   1.000
_cell.angle_alpha   90.00
_cell.angle_beta   90.00
_cell.angle_gamma   90.00
#
_symmetry.space_group_name_H-M   'P 1'
#
loop_
_entity.id
_entity.type
_entity.pdbx_description
1 polymer ?
#
loop_
_entity_poly.entity_id
_entity_poly.type
_entity_poly.pdbx_seq_one_letter_code
_entity_poly.pdbx_strand_id
1 'polypeptide(L)'
;PAIHDDIDWGKVNVPITPERFDRIYDKMMAYLQGREIFIFDGFAGADESYHLPVRVVNELASQNLFIHQLLVRPTEAQLKDFV
;
A
#
# COMPACT_ATOMS: atom_id res chain seq x y z
N PRO A 1 -18.20 3.51 9.08
CA PRO A 1 -17.00 2.74 9.51
C PRO A 1 -16.25 3.53 10.59
N ALA A 2 -15.35 2.92 11.36
CA ALA A 2 -14.81 3.48 12.62
C ALA A 2 -14.32 4.94 12.57
N ILE A 3 -13.91 5.43 11.41
CA ILE A 3 -13.38 6.78 11.17
C ILE A 3 -14.33 7.70 10.40
N HIS A 4 -15.56 7.26 10.10
CA HIS A 4 -16.44 7.95 9.14
C HIS A 4 -16.71 9.41 9.51
N ASP A 5 -16.86 9.66 10.81
CA ASP A 5 -17.17 10.97 11.36
C ASP A 5 -15.92 11.87 11.46
N ASP A 6 -14.72 11.30 11.27
CA ASP A 6 -13.43 12.01 11.28
C ASP A 6 -12.99 12.48 9.89
N ILE A 7 -13.61 11.98 8.82
CA ILE A 7 -13.21 12.32 7.45
C ILE A 7 -13.93 13.57 6.95
N ASP A 8 -13.16 14.51 6.40
CA ASP A 8 -13.67 15.68 5.68
C ASP A 8 -14.21 15.29 4.30
N TRP A 9 -15.47 14.85 4.26
CA TRP A 9 -16.14 14.40 3.04
C TRP A 9 -16.48 15.56 2.10
N GLY A 10 -16.27 15.35 0.79
CA GLY A 10 -16.60 16.36 -0.21
C GLY A 10 -16.19 15.96 -1.62
N LYS A 11 -15.78 16.96 -2.43
CA LYS A 11 -15.31 16.72 -3.79
C LYS A 11 -13.95 16.01 -3.85
N VAL A 12 -13.16 16.10 -2.77
CA VAL A 12 -11.82 15.50 -2.66
C VAL A 12 -11.91 14.10 -2.08
N ASN A 13 -12.43 13.97 -0.85
CA ASN A 13 -12.68 12.67 -0.23
C ASN A 13 -14.11 12.23 -0.55
N VAL A 14 -14.26 11.24 -1.44
CA VAL A 14 -15.56 10.72 -1.86
C VAL A 14 -15.79 9.37 -1.21
N PRO A 15 -16.93 9.15 -0.52
CA PRO A 15 -17.20 7.89 0.15
C PRO A 15 -17.40 6.74 -0.83
N ILE A 16 -16.87 5.57 -0.47
CA ILE A 16 -17.11 4.29 -1.14
C ILE A 16 -17.73 3.32 -0.14
N THR A 17 -18.72 2.53 -0.57
CA THR A 17 -19.30 1.51 0.30
C THR A 17 -18.33 0.33 0.42
N PRO A 18 -18.29 -0.37 1.57
CA PRO A 18 -17.46 -1.56 1.73
C PRO A 18 -17.64 -2.57 0.58
N GLU A 19 -18.87 -2.82 0.16
CA GLU A 19 -19.18 -3.80 -0.90
C GLU A 19 -18.69 -3.35 -2.29
N ARG A 20 -18.52 -2.05 -2.50
CA ARG A 20 -17.89 -1.51 -3.73
C ARG A 20 -16.38 -1.66 -3.67
N PHE A 21 -15.78 -1.41 -2.51
CA PHE A 21 -14.36 -1.62 -2.29
C PHE A 21 -13.98 -3.10 -2.48
N ASP A 22 -14.69 -4.02 -1.83
CA ASP A 22 -14.42 -5.46 -1.91
C ASP A 22 -14.46 -5.96 -3.36
N ARG A 23 -15.43 -5.51 -4.16
CA ARG A 23 -15.51 -5.87 -5.59
C ARG A 23 -14.32 -5.36 -6.41
N ILE A 24 -13.75 -4.20 -6.09
CA ILE A 24 -12.56 -3.68 -6.77
C ILE A 24 -11.34 -4.49 -6.34
N TYR A 25 -11.25 -4.78 -5.04
CA TYR A 25 -10.18 -5.60 -4.47
C TYR A 25 -10.14 -6.99 -5.10
N ASP A 26 -11.28 -7.70 -5.13
CA ASP A 26 -11.39 -9.04 -5.72
C ASP A 26 -11.00 -9.03 -7.20
N LYS A 27 -11.43 -8.00 -7.94
CA LYS A 27 -11.07 -7.85 -9.35
C LYS A 27 -9.56 -7.64 -9.54
N MET A 28 -8.91 -6.85 -8.68
CA MET A 28 -7.46 -6.65 -8.70
C MET A 28 -6.73 -7.95 -8.35
N MET A 29 -7.17 -8.67 -7.31
CA MET A 29 -6.59 -9.95 -6.92
C MET A 29 -6.68 -10.98 -8.05
N ALA A 30 -7.85 -11.12 -8.68
CA ALA A 30 -8.05 -12.00 -9.82
C ALA A 30 -7.18 -11.59 -11.03
N TYR A 31 -7.03 -10.28 -11.27
CA TYR A 31 -6.19 -9.78 -12.36
C TYR A 31 -4.71 -10.15 -12.18
N LEU A 32 -4.19 -10.05 -10.96
CA LEU A 32 -2.79 -10.35 -10.63
C LEU A 32 -2.49 -11.86 -10.55
N GLN A 33 -3.50 -12.73 -10.50
CA GLN A 33 -3.28 -14.18 -10.46
C GLN A 33 -2.50 -14.67 -11.69
N GLY A 34 -1.46 -15.46 -11.42
CA GLY A 34 -0.61 -16.07 -12.46
C GLY A 34 0.29 -15.08 -13.20
N ARG A 35 0.35 -13.81 -12.77
CA ARG A 35 1.24 -12.80 -13.33
C ARG A 35 2.52 -12.71 -12.51
N GLU A 36 3.57 -12.22 -13.14
CA GLU A 36 4.73 -11.72 -12.42
C GLU A 36 4.31 -10.48 -11.62
N ILE A 37 4.74 -10.45 -10.36
CA ILE A 37 4.52 -9.32 -9.47
C ILE A 37 5.85 -8.91 -8.83
N PHE A 38 5.93 -7.63 -8.50
CA PHE A 38 7.03 -7.04 -7.76
C PHE A 38 6.51 -6.62 -6.40
N ILE A 39 7.34 -6.86 -5.38
CA ILE A 39 7.04 -6.49 -4.00
C ILE A 39 8.16 -5.57 -3.52
N PHE A 40 7.77 -4.49 -2.86
CA PHE A 40 8.67 -3.65 -2.08
C PHE A 40 8.13 -3.53 -0.66
N ASP A 41 9.02 -3.76 0.29
CA ASP A 41 8.78 -3.53 1.71
C ASP A 41 9.65 -2.36 2.16
N GLY A 42 9.05 -1.39 2.84
CA GLY A 42 9.78 -0.25 3.38
C GLY A 42 8.93 0.62 4.27
N PHE A 43 9.37 1.86 4.48
CA PHE A 43 8.76 2.76 5.46
C PHE A 43 8.40 4.11 4.86
N ALA A 44 7.25 4.65 5.26
CA ALA A 44 6.89 6.04 5.06
C ALA A 44 7.17 6.83 6.35
N GLY A 45 8.02 7.87 6.26
CA GLY A 45 8.54 8.61 7.41
C GLY A 45 9.92 8.11 7.84
N ALA A 46 10.83 9.05 8.12
CA ALA A 46 12.22 8.74 8.47
C ALA A 46 12.44 8.56 9.98
N ASP A 47 11.55 9.10 10.82
CA ASP A 47 11.59 8.90 12.28
C ASP A 47 10.97 7.54 12.61
N GLU A 48 11.78 6.63 13.15
CA GLU A 48 11.36 5.27 13.54
C GLU A 48 10.20 5.26 14.55
N SER A 49 10.03 6.32 15.33
CA SER A 49 8.94 6.42 16.31
C SER A 49 7.57 6.62 15.65
N TYR A 50 7.54 7.12 14.42
CA TYR A 50 6.33 7.51 13.69
C TYR A 50 6.25 6.92 12.28
N HIS A 51 7.21 6.09 11.89
CA HIS A 51 7.22 5.52 10.57
C HIS A 51 6.07 4.52 10.38
N LEU A 52 5.56 4.44 9.16
CA LEU A 52 4.57 3.45 8.80
C LEU A 52 5.22 2.37 7.93
N PRO A 53 5.24 1.09 8.35
CA PRO A 53 5.62 -0.01 7.45
C PRO A 53 4.60 -0.11 6.32
N VAL A 54 5.10 -0.18 5.09
CA VAL A 54 4.29 -0.26 3.87
C VAL A 54 4.84 -1.37 2.97
N ARG A 55 3.96 -2.30 2.59
CA ARG A 55 4.19 -3.23 1.48
C ARG A 55 3.49 -2.72 0.23
N VAL A 56 4.26 -2.52 -0.84
CA VAL A 56 3.73 -2.22 -2.16
C VAL A 56 3.81 -3.47 -3.03
N VAL A 57 2.68 -3.81 -3.67
CA VAL A 57 2.55 -4.93 -4.60
C VAL A 57 2.07 -4.39 -5.94
N ASN A 58 2.80 -4.69 -7.01
CA ASN A 58 2.47 -4.14 -8.33
C ASN A 58 3.02 -5.01 -9.47
N GLU A 59 2.52 -4.83 -10.71
CA GLU A 59 2.85 -5.71 -11.84
C GLU A 59 4.03 -5.22 -12.72
N LEU A 60 4.52 -3.99 -12.54
CA LEU A 60 5.56 -3.40 -13.38
C LEU A 60 6.86 -3.11 -12.61
N ALA A 61 8.00 -3.58 -13.12
CA ALA A 61 9.30 -3.31 -12.51
C ALA A 61 9.59 -1.80 -12.33
N SER A 62 9.16 -0.96 -13.30
CA SER A 62 9.37 0.49 -13.24
C SER A 62 8.62 1.17 -12.09
N GLN A 63 7.41 0.72 -11.79
CA GLN A 63 6.62 1.19 -10.64
C GLN A 63 7.26 0.75 -9.32
N ASN A 64 7.80 -0.48 -9.26
CA ASN A 64 8.48 -0.95 -8.05
C ASN A 64 9.79 -0.19 -7.82
N LEU A 65 10.54 0.10 -8.88
CA LEU A 65 11.72 0.96 -8.82
C LEU A 65 11.37 2.36 -8.31
N PHE A 66 10.25 2.94 -8.77
CA PHE A 66 9.80 4.25 -8.29
C PHE A 66 9.59 4.25 -6.78
N ILE A 67 8.86 3.27 -6.24
CA ILE A 67 8.61 3.18 -4.80
C ILE A 67 9.90 2.92 -4.02
N HIS A 68 10.81 2.11 -4.55
CA HIS A 68 12.13 1.86 -3.97
C HIS A 68 13.00 3.13 -3.85
N GLN A 69 12.76 4.14 -4.70
CA GLN A 69 13.42 5.45 -4.59
C GLN A 69 12.65 6.44 -3.72
N LEU A 70 11.31 6.31 -3.65
CA LEU A 70 10.45 7.25 -2.93
C LEU A 70 10.41 6.97 -1.42
N LEU A 71 10.32 5.71 -1.01
CA LEU A 71 10.17 5.30 0.39
C LEU A 71 11.52 5.00 1.05
N VAL A 72 11.52 5.02 2.38
CA VAL A 72 12.70 4.66 3.18
C VAL A 72 12.93 3.16 3.06
N ARG A 73 14.15 2.80 2.69
CA ARG A 73 14.54 1.39 2.52
C ARG A 73 14.82 0.76 3.88
N PRO A 74 14.30 -0.45 4.13
CA PRO A 74 14.59 -1.17 5.36
C PRO A 74 16.05 -1.65 5.35
N THR A 75 16.61 -1.79 6.54
CA THR A 75 17.82 -2.61 6.74
C THR A 75 17.50 -4.09 6.60
N GLU A 76 18.51 -4.93 6.39
CA GLU A 76 18.31 -6.39 6.33
C GLU A 76 17.66 -6.96 7.60
N ALA A 77 17.94 -6.38 8.77
CA ALA A 77 17.33 -6.79 10.03
C ALA A 77 15.84 -6.44 10.06
N GLN A 78 15.49 -5.20 9.71
CA GLN A 78 14.09 -4.77 9.62
C GLN A 78 13.29 -5.57 8.59
N LEU A 79 13.92 -6.01 7.51
CA LEU A 79 13.26 -6.81 6.48
C LEU A 79 12.92 -8.24 6.95
N LYS A 80 13.74 -8.84 7.83
CA LYS A 80 13.49 -10.20 8.36
C LYS A 80 12.21 -10.28 9.17
N ASP A 81 11.88 -9.20 9.87
CA ASP A 81 10.71 -9.10 10.74
C ASP A 81 9.56 -8.28 10.10
N PHE A 82 9.59 -8.06 8.78
CA PHE A 82 8.61 -7.25 8.08
C PHE A 82 7.29 -8.03 7.87
N VAL A 83 6.22 -7.59 8.55
CA VAL A 83 4.87 -8.18 8.46
C VAL A 83 3.88 -7.17 7.90
#